data_AF-A0A645HZI4-F1
#
_entry.id   AF-A0A645HZI4-F1
#
_cell.length_a   1.000
_cell.length_b   1.000
_cell.length_c   1.000
_cell.angle_alpha   90.00
_cell.angle_beta   90.00
_cell.angle_gamma   90.00
#
_symmetry.space_group_name_H-M   'P 1'
#
loop_
_entity.id
_entity.type
_entity.pdbx_description
1 polymer ?
#
loop_
_entity_poly.entity_id
_entity_poly.type
_entity_poly.pdbx_seq_one_letter_code
_entity_poly.pdbx_strand_id
1 'polypeptide(L)' 'MIGTKIKKYLDERGIKYKTIAEKANIENSIFSVILNEKRKLSAEEYFEICKALDVNASYFSDIA' A
#
# COMPACT_ATOMS: atom_id res chain seq x y z
N MET A 1 8.85 6.28 -5.10
CA MET A 1 8.39 6.38 -3.70
C MET A 1 7.41 5.21 -3.43
N ILE A 2 7.23 4.82 -2.16
CA ILE A 2 6.57 3.54 -1.77
C ILE A 2 5.10 3.47 -2.20
N GLY A 3 4.35 4.57 -2.06
CA GLY A 3 2.92 4.62 -2.40
C GLY A 3 2.66 4.28 -3.87
N THR A 4 3.43 4.87 -4.78
CA THR A 4 3.35 4.57 -6.21
C THR A 4 3.73 3.12 -6.54
N LYS A 5 4.69 2.52 -5.84
CA LYS A 5 5.06 1.10 -6.03
C LYS A 5 3.92 0.16 -5.64
N ILE A 6 3.29 0.41 -4.49
CA ILE A 6 2.11 -0.34 -4.04
C ILE A 6 0.98 -0.18 -5.06
N LYS A 7 0.72 1.05 -5.52
CA LYS A 7 -0.33 1.33 -6.50
C LYS A 7 -0.15 0.52 -7.78
N LYS A 8 1.05 0.51 -8.35
CA LYS A 8 1.38 -0.28 -9.55
C LYS A 8 1.17 -1.77 -9.33
N TYR A 9 1.68 -2.30 -8.21
CA TYR A 9 1.51 -3.71 -7.85
C TYR A 9 0.04 -4.15 -7.79
N LEU A 10 -0.82 -3.30 -7.23
CA LEU A 10 -2.26 -3.55 -7.16
C LEU A 10 -2.89 -3.55 -8.56
N ASP A 11 -2.55 -2.55 -9.37
CA ASP A 11 -3.10 -2.36 -10.71
C ASP A 11 -2.71 -3.51 -11.66
N GLU A 12 -1.43 -3.89 -11.69
CA GLU A 12 -0.90 -4.98 -12.52
C GLU A 12 -1.50 -6.35 -12.17
N ARG A 13 -1.97 -6.53 -10.93
CA ARG A 13 -2.57 -7.77 -10.45
C ARG A 13 -4.10 -7.72 -10.37
N GLY A 14 -4.72 -6.62 -10.79
CA GLY A 14 -6.17 -6.42 -10.70
C GLY A 14 -6.71 -6.45 -9.26
N ILE A 15 -5.88 -6.13 -8.27
CA ILE A 15 -6.26 -6.15 -6.85
C ILE A 15 -7.03 -4.87 -6.52
N LYS A 16 -8.24 -5.03 -5.99
CA LYS A 16 -9.08 -3.90 -5.59
C LYS A 16 -8.49 -3.16 -4.39
N TYR A 17 -8.31 -1.85 -4.52
CA TYR A 17 -7.73 -1.01 -3.47
C TYR A 17 -8.53 -1.07 -2.17
N LYS A 18 -9.87 -1.08 -2.29
CA LYS A 18 -10.78 -1.19 -1.15
C LYS A 18 -10.50 -2.43 -0.30
N THR A 19 -10.28 -3.59 -0.93
CA THR A 19 -10.03 -4.85 -0.23
C THR A 19 -8.75 -4.79 0.60
N ILE A 20 -7.71 -4.13 0.10
CA ILE A 20 -6.43 -4.00 0.80
C ILE A 20 -6.52 -2.95 1.91
N ALA A 21 -7.22 -1.83 1.65
CA ALA A 21 -7.51 -0.82 2.66
C ALA A 21 -8.27 -1.43 3.85
N GLU A 22 -9.34 -2.20 3.59
CA GLU A 22 -10.12 -2.89 4.63
C GLU A 22 -9.27 -3.88 5.44
N LYS A 23 -8.42 -4.69 4.77
CA LYS A 23 -7.52 -5.63 5.43
C LYS A 23 -6.43 -4.96 6.27
N ALA A 24 -5.93 -3.81 5.82
CA ALA A 24 -4.93 -3.02 6.52
C ALA A 24 -5.53 -2.10 7.60
N ASN A 25 -6.85 -2.14 7.80
CA ASN A 25 -7.59 -1.23 8.69
C ASN A 25 -7.40 0.26 8.34
N ILE A 26 -7.25 0.57 7.05
CA ILE A 26 -7.08 1.93 6.53
C ILE A 26 -8.34 2.33 5.77
N GLU A 27 -8.80 3.58 5.96
CA GLU A 27 -9.91 4.09 5.18
C GLU A 27 -9.55 4.18 3.68
N ASN A 28 -10.45 3.77 2.78
CA ASN A 28 -10.17 3.74 1.34
C ASN A 28 -9.78 5.12 0.76
N SER A 29 -10.35 6.21 1.28
CA SER A 29 -9.96 7.58 0.88
C SER A 29 -8.52 7.86 1.26
N ILE A 30 -8.14 7.54 2.50
CA ILE A 30 -6.78 7.69 3.02
C ILE A 30 -5.80 6.82 2.23
N PHE A 31 -6.15 5.56 1.98
CA PHE A 31 -5.34 4.65 1.19
C PHE A 31 -5.10 5.20 -0.22
N SER A 32 -6.14 5.75 -0.86
CA SER A 32 -5.98 6.42 -2.16
C SER A 32 -5.03 7.62 -2.10
N VAL A 33 -5.05 8.43 -1.04
CA VAL A 33 -4.11 9.55 -0.87
C VAL A 33 -2.67 9.05 -0.69
N ILE A 34 -2.47 7.96 0.06
CA ILE A 34 -1.15 7.27 0.21
C ILE A 34 -0.64 6.78 -1.16
N LEU A 35 -1.48 6.08 -1.93
CA LEU A 35 -1.11 5.54 -3.23
C LEU A 35 -0.77 6.63 -4.27
N ASN A 36 -1.31 7.84 -4.09
CA ASN A 36 -1.01 9.01 -4.92
C ASN A 36 0.05 9.94 -4.29
N GLU A 37 0.71 9.50 -3.20
CA GLU A 37 1.86 10.18 -2.55
C GLU A 37 1.52 11.58 -2.01
N LYS A 38 0.23 11.85 -1.83
CA LYS A 38 -0.31 13.10 -1.28
C LYS A 38 -0.24 13.14 0.25
N ARG A 39 0.12 12.03 0.89
CA ARG A 39 0.31 11.88 2.34
C ARG A 39 1.53 11.01 2.61
N LYS A 40 2.26 11.31 3.69
CA LYS A 40 3.31 10.43 4.21
C LYS A 40 2.69 9.16 4.79
N LEU A 41 3.22 8.01 4.38
CA LEU A 41 2.87 6.70 4.93
C LEU A 41 3.65 6.46 6.22
N SER A 42 2.96 6.15 7.32
CA SER A 42 3.61 5.71 8.56
C SER A 42 4.16 4.29 8.44
N ALA A 43 5.15 3.94 9.25
CA ALA A 43 5.71 2.58 9.27
C ALA A 43 4.64 1.53 9.63
N GLU A 44 3.77 1.82 10.60
CA GLU A 44 2.67 0.92 10.99
C GLU A 44 1.72 0.65 9.82
N GLU A 45 1.25 1.71 9.15
CA GLU A 45 0.39 1.58 7.96
C GLU A 45 1.09 0.79 6.85
N TYR A 46 2.40 1.01 6.65
CA TYR A 46 3.19 0.26 5.68
C TYR A 46 3.23 -1.25 5.98
N PHE A 47 3.48 -1.62 7.24
CA PHE A 47 3.49 -3.02 7.66
C PHE A 47 2.13 -3.69 7.48
N GLU A 48 1.04 -3.01 7.86
CA GLU A 48 -0.32 -3.54 7.70
C GLU A 48 -0.68 -3.72 6.22
N ILE A 49 -0.27 -2.81 5.34
CA ILE A 49 -0.45 -2.96 3.88
C ILE A 49 0.36 -4.15 3.36
N CYS A 50 1.62 -4.31 3.76
CA CYS A 50 2.45 -5.44 3.34
C CYS A 50 1.84 -6.77 3.78
N LYS A 51 1.35 -6.83 5.03
CA LYS A 51 0.64 -7.99 5.58
C LYS A 51 -0.66 -8.28 4.83
N ALA A 52 -1.45 -7.26 4.49
CA ALA A 52 -2.67 -7.40 3.70
C ALA A 52 -2.42 -7.92 2.27
N LEU A 53 -1.23 -7.62 1.73
CA LEU A 53 -0.76 -8.04 0.41
C LEU A 53 0.00 -9.37 0.42
N ASP A 54 0.23 -9.95 1.60
CA ASP A 54 1.04 -11.15 1.81
C ASP A 54 2.45 -11.01 1.20
N VAL A 55 3.08 -9.84 1.40
CA VAL A 55 4.45 -9.56 0.96
C VAL A 55 5.35 -9.18 2.13
N ASN A 56 6.65 -9.40 1.95
CA ASN A 56 7.63 -8.98 2.94
C ASN A 56 7.73 -7.45 3.03
N ALA A 57 7.96 -6.91 4.22
CA ALA A 57 8.13 -5.48 4.43
C ALA A 57 9.34 -4.89 3.67
N SER A 58 10.28 -5.70 3.20
CA SER A 58 11.37 -5.23 2.34
C SER A 58 10.92 -4.96 0.89
N TYR A 59 9.80 -5.56 0.44
CA TYR A 59 9.41 -5.65 -0.97
C TYR A 59 9.26 -4.29 -1.67
N PHE A 60 8.66 -3.30 -1.01
CA PHE A 60 8.48 -1.97 -1.59
C PHE A 60 9.53 -0.95 -1.12
N SER A 61 10.16 -1.20 0.03
CA SER A 61 11.21 -0.37 0.60
C SER A 61 12.57 -0.53 -0.10
N ASP A 62 12.78 -1.63 -0.84
CA ASP A 62 14.03 -1.86 -1.55
C ASP A 62 14.24 -0.80 -2.65
N ILE A 63 15.37 -0.10 -2.55
CA ILE A 63 15.83 0.89 -3.52
C ILE A 63 16.74 0.12 -4.48
N ALA A 64 16.21 -0.29 -5.62
CA ALA A 64 17.04 -0.51 -6.80
C ALA A 64 17.46 0.85 -7.37
#